data_AF-A0A4D5RHF5-F1
#
_entry.id   AF-A0A4D5RHF5-F1
#
_cell.length_a   1.000
_cell.length_b   1.000
_cell.length_c   1.000
_cell.angle_alpha   90.00
_cell.angle_beta   90.00
_cell.angle_gamma   90.00
#
_symmetry.space_group_name_H-M   'P 1'
#
loop_
_entity.id
_entity.type
_entity.pdbx_description
1 polymer ?
#
loop_
_entity_poly.entity_id
_entity_poly.type
_entity_poly.pdbx_seq_one_letter_code
_entity_poly.pdbx_strand_id
1 'polypeptide(L)'
;PVPIPNYVTVNYDSLESTSRDLKKQMLKISENLSRHQTSLNQRLQEVRALEKNTNKELKDTTLKISDHLSGLNTCVEQSREDGREAARNTKEQLEAQSSRLSEQLDRIETKGFAAANKELKAAIEDTMKTHMAQELRAQYEELMNVKKSVSDCILGVYATKEFHWYFKGWEDLKKSASDKKNKTNNSPLQYVCGYNVCINIKLTKKEGQTTLRMDMRIHPGVNDSKLEWPFSKTYTLGVIHPKDKAKRKIHQTDTRKHSDKKSLQMPKQGGNLALRKTNWSTANVIEGEGFVNDDALHCFLQVEPYCCFFSDRLII
;
A
#
# COMPACT_ATOMS: atom_id res chain seq x y z
N PRO A 1 -88.60 -135.95 -78.91
CA PRO A 1 -89.44 -135.85 -77.68
C PRO A 1 -89.29 -134.46 -77.04
N VAL A 2 -90.36 -133.67 -77.13
CA VAL A 2 -90.50 -132.29 -76.63
C VAL A 2 -90.79 -132.34 -75.12
N PRO A 3 -90.39 -131.34 -74.32
CA PRO A 3 -91.42 -130.44 -73.78
C PRO A 3 -91.03 -128.95 -73.84
N ILE A 4 -91.98 -128.18 -74.37
CA ILE A 4 -92.08 -126.72 -74.30
C ILE A 4 -92.30 -126.31 -72.84
N PRO A 5 -91.56 -125.34 -72.28
CA PRO A 5 -91.92 -124.70 -71.02
C PRO A 5 -92.75 -123.44 -71.25
N ASN A 6 -94.00 -123.55 -70.80
CA ASN A 6 -94.96 -122.53 -70.40
C ASN A 6 -94.46 -121.08 -70.28
N TYR A 7 -95.09 -120.21 -71.06
CA TYR A 7 -95.15 -118.77 -70.82
C TYR A 7 -95.71 -118.51 -69.41
N VAL A 8 -94.87 -117.90 -68.56
CA VAL A 8 -95.28 -117.31 -67.29
C VAL A 8 -96.08 -116.05 -67.60
N THR A 9 -97.38 -116.11 -67.31
CA THR A 9 -98.30 -114.99 -67.28
C THR A 9 -97.80 -113.98 -66.24
N VAL A 10 -97.15 -112.91 -66.71
CA VAL A 10 -96.77 -111.77 -65.88
C VAL A 10 -98.05 -111.14 -65.33
N ASN A 11 -98.19 -111.13 -64.01
CA ASN A 11 -99.28 -110.47 -63.29
C ASN A 11 -99.13 -108.95 -63.43
N TYR A 12 -99.72 -108.42 -64.50
CA TYR A 12 -99.63 -107.02 -64.92
C TYR A 12 -100.07 -106.03 -63.83
N ASP A 13 -101.01 -106.40 -62.96
CA ASP A 13 -101.56 -105.51 -61.93
C ASP A 13 -100.56 -105.15 -60.81
N SER A 14 -99.73 -106.11 -60.38
CA SER A 14 -98.69 -105.86 -59.37
C SER A 14 -97.55 -105.00 -59.93
N LEU A 15 -97.18 -105.22 -61.19
CA LEU A 15 -96.15 -104.45 -61.89
C LEU A 15 -96.63 -103.00 -62.12
N GLU A 16 -97.92 -102.82 -62.41
CA GLU A 16 -98.52 -101.50 -62.59
C GLU A 16 -98.60 -100.70 -61.28
N SER A 17 -98.90 -101.35 -60.15
CA SER A 17 -98.87 -100.75 -58.81
C SER A 17 -97.48 -100.24 -58.42
N THR A 18 -96.44 -101.08 -58.56
CA THR A 18 -95.06 -100.68 -58.24
C THR A 18 -94.55 -99.60 -59.20
N SER A 19 -94.92 -99.67 -60.48
CA SER A 19 -94.64 -98.64 -61.49
C SER A 19 -95.29 -97.30 -61.12
N ARG A 20 -96.53 -97.31 -60.61
CA ARG A 20 -97.24 -96.12 -60.15
C ARG A 20 -96.58 -95.49 -58.92
N ASP A 21 -96.11 -96.29 -57.96
CA ASP A 21 -95.39 -95.79 -56.78
C ASP A 21 -94.00 -95.23 -57.12
N LEU A 22 -93.24 -95.93 -57.98
CA LEU A 22 -91.97 -95.43 -58.54
C LEU A 22 -92.16 -94.11 -59.27
N LYS A 23 -93.20 -93.98 -60.11
CA LYS A 23 -93.54 -92.71 -60.78
C LYS A 23 -93.83 -91.60 -59.77
N LYS A 24 -94.57 -91.88 -58.70
CA LYS A 24 -94.88 -90.92 -57.63
C LYS A 24 -93.62 -90.49 -56.87
N GLN A 25 -92.72 -91.41 -56.56
CA GLN A 25 -91.44 -91.10 -55.92
C GLN A 25 -90.50 -90.31 -56.84
N MET A 26 -90.41 -90.69 -58.12
CA MET A 26 -89.66 -89.92 -59.13
C MET A 26 -90.20 -88.50 -59.27
N LEU A 27 -91.53 -88.32 -59.24
CA LEU A 27 -92.15 -86.99 -59.26
C LEU A 27 -91.73 -86.17 -58.03
N LYS A 28 -91.78 -86.77 -56.83
CA LYS A 28 -91.37 -86.12 -55.58
C LYS A 28 -89.88 -85.78 -55.53
N ILE A 29 -89.02 -86.65 -56.07
CA ILE A 29 -87.58 -86.39 -56.23
C ILE A 29 -87.36 -85.24 -57.21
N SER A 30 -88.06 -85.24 -58.35
CA SER A 30 -87.99 -84.16 -59.34
C SER A 30 -88.42 -82.81 -58.76
N GLU A 31 -89.53 -82.78 -58.01
CA GLU A 31 -89.99 -81.59 -57.29
C GLU A 31 -88.96 -81.11 -56.25
N ASN A 32 -88.40 -82.03 -55.46
CA ASN A 32 -87.37 -81.71 -54.48
C ASN A 32 -86.11 -81.17 -55.16
N LEU A 33 -85.66 -81.79 -56.25
CA LEU A 33 -84.50 -81.34 -57.02
C LEU A 33 -84.73 -79.94 -57.58
N SER A 34 -85.93 -79.68 -58.12
CA SER A 34 -86.33 -78.35 -58.60
C SER A 34 -86.33 -77.29 -57.50
N ARG A 35 -86.84 -77.62 -56.30
CA ARG A 35 -86.77 -76.75 -55.12
C ARG A 35 -85.32 -76.49 -54.67
N HIS A 36 -84.48 -77.52 -54.64
CA HIS A 36 -83.06 -77.38 -54.30
C HIS A 36 -82.32 -76.52 -55.32
N GLN A 37 -82.57 -76.72 -56.63
CA GLN A 37 -81.99 -75.91 -57.70
C GLN A 37 -82.39 -74.44 -57.53
N THR A 38 -83.65 -74.17 -57.22
CA THR A 38 -84.15 -72.81 -56.98
C THR A 38 -83.50 -72.17 -55.76
N SER A 39 -83.38 -72.92 -54.65
CA SER A 39 -82.72 -72.45 -53.42
C SER A 39 -81.22 -72.21 -53.64
N LEU A 40 -80.53 -73.08 -54.37
CA LEU A 40 -79.11 -72.94 -54.69
C LEU A 40 -78.88 -71.71 -55.58
N ASN A 41 -79.71 -71.52 -56.60
CA ASN A 41 -79.67 -70.34 -57.45
C ASN A 41 -79.92 -69.06 -56.64
N GLN A 42 -80.87 -69.08 -55.71
CA GLN A 42 -81.12 -67.94 -54.81
C GLN A 42 -79.91 -67.64 -53.92
N ARG A 43 -79.34 -68.65 -53.25
CA ARG A 43 -78.13 -68.47 -52.42
C ARG A 43 -76.95 -67.94 -53.23
N LEU A 44 -76.79 -68.39 -54.48
CA LEU A 44 -75.75 -67.88 -55.37
C LEU A 44 -75.95 -66.39 -55.68
N GLN A 45 -77.19 -65.95 -55.90
CA GLN A 45 -77.50 -64.52 -56.11
C GLN A 45 -77.25 -63.69 -54.84
N GLU A 46 -77.60 -64.20 -53.67
CA GLU A 46 -77.32 -63.55 -52.38
C GLU A 46 -75.81 -63.39 -52.14
N VAL A 47 -75.01 -64.43 -52.39
CA VAL A 47 -73.55 -64.38 -52.29
C VAL A 47 -72.96 -63.36 -53.26
N ARG A 48 -73.41 -63.33 -54.52
CA ARG A 48 -72.96 -62.33 -55.50
C ARG A 48 -73.33 -60.90 -55.09
N ALA A 49 -74.52 -60.71 -54.54
CA ALA A 49 -74.96 -59.40 -54.06
C ALA A 49 -74.13 -58.93 -52.86
N LEU A 50 -73.85 -59.84 -51.92
CA LEU A 50 -72.99 -59.58 -50.77
C LEU A 50 -71.57 -59.23 -51.20
N GLU A 51 -70.96 -60.04 -52.06
CA GLU A 51 -69.62 -59.79 -52.62
C GLU A 51 -69.54 -58.41 -53.29
N LYS A 52 -70.54 -58.06 -54.11
CA LYS A 52 -70.60 -56.76 -54.77
C LYS A 52 -70.72 -55.61 -53.76
N ASN A 53 -71.53 -55.77 -52.71
CA ASN A 53 -71.66 -54.75 -51.67
C ASN A 53 -70.36 -54.58 -50.88
N THR A 54 -69.76 -55.68 -50.41
CA THR A 54 -68.50 -55.65 -49.66
C THR A 54 -67.35 -55.09 -50.49
N ASN A 55 -67.26 -55.44 -51.79
CA ASN A 55 -66.26 -54.86 -52.69
C ASN A 55 -66.45 -53.34 -52.87
N LYS A 56 -67.70 -52.86 -52.92
CA LYS A 56 -67.99 -51.42 -52.97
C LYS A 56 -67.54 -50.72 -51.69
N GLU A 57 -67.89 -51.26 -50.53
CA GLU A 57 -67.48 -50.71 -49.22
C GLU A 57 -65.95 -50.73 -49.05
N LEU A 58 -65.27 -51.81 -49.47
CA LEU A 58 -63.81 -51.90 -49.45
C LEU A 58 -63.17 -50.83 -50.35
N LYS A 59 -63.74 -50.61 -51.54
CA LYS A 59 -63.26 -49.57 -52.46
C LYS A 59 -63.44 -48.18 -51.87
N ASP A 60 -64.60 -47.88 -51.31
CA ASP A 60 -64.92 -46.57 -50.71
C ASP A 60 -64.04 -46.30 -49.48
N THR A 61 -63.81 -47.31 -48.63
CA THR A 61 -62.89 -47.20 -47.48
C THR A 61 -61.44 -47.03 -47.91
N THR A 62 -60.99 -47.76 -48.94
CA THR A 62 -59.64 -47.60 -49.51
C THR A 62 -59.42 -46.19 -50.05
N LEU A 63 -60.41 -45.62 -50.75
CA LEU A 63 -60.35 -44.23 -51.24
C LEU A 63 -60.23 -43.24 -50.07
N LYS A 64 -61.05 -43.38 -49.02
CA LYS A 64 -60.97 -42.53 -47.83
C LYS A 64 -59.61 -42.61 -47.14
N ILE A 65 -59.04 -43.82 -47.02
CA ILE A 65 -57.70 -44.01 -46.46
C ILE A 65 -56.66 -43.32 -47.33
N SER A 66 -56.75 -43.44 -48.66
CA SER A 66 -55.85 -42.77 -49.59
C SER A 66 -55.90 -41.23 -49.43
N ASP A 67 -57.10 -40.66 -49.32
CA ASP A 67 -57.29 -39.22 -49.12
C ASP A 67 -56.70 -38.76 -47.78
N HIS A 68 -56.94 -39.52 -46.71
CA HIS A 68 -56.38 -39.22 -45.38
C HIS A 68 -54.86 -39.30 -45.37
N LEU A 69 -54.27 -40.31 -46.02
CA LEU A 69 -52.81 -40.45 -46.14
C LEU A 69 -52.20 -39.30 -46.97
N SER A 70 -52.87 -38.87 -48.03
CA SER A 70 -52.46 -37.70 -48.81
C SER A 70 -52.51 -36.43 -47.96
N GLY A 71 -53.59 -36.22 -47.20
CA GLY A 71 -53.71 -35.08 -46.29
C GLY A 71 -52.65 -35.08 -45.18
N LEU A 72 -52.36 -36.25 -44.61
CA LEU A 72 -51.32 -36.41 -43.60
C LEU A 72 -49.93 -36.09 -44.17
N ASN A 73 -49.60 -36.58 -45.38
CA ASN A 73 -48.33 -36.28 -46.03
C ASN A 73 -48.15 -34.77 -46.27
N THR A 74 -49.19 -34.07 -46.71
CA THR A 74 -49.15 -32.60 -46.86
C THR A 74 -48.91 -31.91 -45.51
N CYS A 75 -49.60 -32.35 -44.45
CA CYS A 75 -49.42 -31.80 -43.11
C CYS A 75 -48.00 -32.02 -42.57
N VAL A 76 -47.42 -33.21 -42.81
CA VAL A 76 -46.06 -33.55 -42.41
C VAL A 76 -45.03 -32.70 -43.16
N GLU A 77 -45.17 -32.52 -44.47
CA GLU A 77 -44.26 -31.67 -45.24
C GLU A 77 -44.37 -30.20 -44.85
N GLN A 78 -45.56 -29.68 -44.56
CA GLN A 78 -45.75 -28.33 -44.04
C GLN A 78 -45.06 -28.18 -42.67
N SER A 79 -45.31 -29.10 -41.73
CA SER A 79 -44.68 -29.09 -40.41
C SER A 79 -43.16 -29.14 -40.50
N ARG A 80 -42.62 -29.87 -41.49
CA ARG A 80 -41.18 -29.95 -41.75
C ARG A 80 -40.63 -28.62 -42.25
N GLU A 81 -41.35 -27.93 -43.14
CA GLU A 81 -40.89 -26.63 -43.63
C GLU A 81 -41.00 -25.54 -42.55
N ASP A 82 -42.10 -25.51 -41.79
CA ASP A 82 -42.27 -24.61 -40.65
C ASP A 82 -41.11 -24.81 -39.63
N GLY A 83 -40.73 -26.07 -39.37
CA GLY A 83 -39.58 -26.39 -38.53
C GLY A 83 -38.25 -25.90 -39.08
N ARG A 84 -38.03 -25.96 -40.40
CA ARG A 84 -36.83 -25.41 -41.06
C ARG A 84 -36.82 -23.89 -41.01
N GLU A 85 -37.96 -23.24 -41.23
CA GLU A 85 -38.09 -21.78 -41.15
C GLU A 85 -37.80 -21.28 -39.73
N ALA A 86 -38.38 -21.90 -38.71
CA ALA A 86 -38.07 -21.59 -37.32
C ALA A 86 -36.58 -21.76 -36.99
N ALA A 87 -35.94 -22.82 -37.50
CA ALA A 87 -34.51 -23.04 -37.34
C ALA A 87 -33.65 -21.96 -38.05
N ARG A 88 -34.05 -21.50 -39.25
CA ARG A 88 -33.37 -20.40 -39.94
C ARG A 88 -33.51 -19.08 -39.17
N ASN A 89 -34.71 -18.74 -38.75
CA ASN A 89 -34.99 -17.50 -38.00
C ASN A 89 -34.21 -17.43 -36.68
N THR A 90 -34.17 -18.54 -35.94
CA THR A 90 -33.39 -18.61 -34.68
C THR A 90 -31.89 -18.51 -34.92
N LYS A 91 -31.37 -19.15 -35.98
CA LYS A 91 -29.97 -19.03 -36.37
C LYS A 91 -29.60 -17.58 -36.72
N GLU A 92 -30.38 -16.93 -37.57
CA GLU A 92 -30.16 -15.53 -37.97
C GLU A 92 -30.21 -14.58 -36.77
N GLN A 93 -31.17 -14.79 -35.85
CA GLN A 93 -31.24 -14.03 -34.61
C GLN A 93 -30.00 -14.21 -33.74
N LEU A 94 -29.50 -15.44 -33.62
CA LEU A 94 -28.30 -15.73 -32.84
C LEU A 94 -27.05 -15.10 -33.46
N GLU A 95 -26.91 -15.18 -34.78
CA GLU A 95 -25.81 -14.53 -35.52
C GLU A 95 -25.84 -13.00 -35.36
N ALA A 96 -27.02 -12.39 -35.44
CA ALA A 96 -27.18 -10.96 -35.20
C ALA A 96 -26.81 -10.54 -33.77
N GLN A 97 -27.23 -11.32 -32.77
CA GLN A 97 -26.86 -11.07 -31.36
C GLN A 97 -25.36 -11.25 -31.12
N SER A 98 -24.76 -12.30 -31.69
CA SER A 98 -23.33 -12.57 -31.60
C SER A 98 -22.51 -11.43 -32.20
N SER A 99 -22.89 -10.96 -33.39
CA SER A 99 -22.25 -9.82 -34.06
C SER A 99 -22.32 -8.54 -33.20
N ARG A 100 -23.49 -8.23 -32.63
CA ARG A 100 -23.67 -7.06 -31.75
C ARG A 100 -22.81 -7.16 -30.48
N LEU A 101 -22.74 -8.33 -29.86
CA LEU A 101 -21.91 -8.54 -28.67
C LEU A 101 -20.42 -8.39 -29.00
N SER A 102 -19.98 -8.89 -30.15
CA SER A 102 -18.59 -8.71 -30.62
C SER A 102 -18.24 -7.23 -30.78
N GLU A 103 -19.11 -6.44 -31.41
CA GLU A 103 -18.89 -5.00 -31.59
C GLU A 103 -18.84 -4.25 -30.24
N GLN A 104 -19.67 -4.66 -29.28
CA GLN A 104 -19.63 -4.09 -27.93
C GLN A 104 -18.33 -4.44 -27.19
N LEU A 105 -17.84 -5.67 -27.33
CA LEU A 105 -16.55 -6.08 -26.76
C LEU A 105 -15.39 -5.27 -27.36
N ASP A 106 -15.34 -5.14 -28.68
CA ASP A 106 -14.30 -4.35 -29.36
C ASP A 106 -14.32 -2.88 -28.90
N ARG A 107 -15.52 -2.31 -28.69
CA ARG A 107 -15.66 -0.95 -28.19
C ARG A 107 -15.15 -0.81 -26.75
N ILE A 108 -15.44 -1.77 -25.87
CA ILE A 108 -14.95 -1.77 -24.49
C ILE A 108 -13.43 -1.93 -24.49
N GLU A 109 -12.91 -2.86 -25.29
CA GLU A 109 -11.48 -3.13 -25.41
C GLU A 109 -10.72 -1.90 -25.89
N THR A 110 -11.16 -1.35 -27.03
CA THR A 110 -10.42 -0.30 -27.73
C THR A 110 -10.59 1.06 -27.05
N LYS A 111 -11.80 1.40 -26.59
CA LYS A 111 -12.09 2.76 -26.07
C LYS A 111 -12.14 2.80 -24.55
N GLY A 112 -12.77 1.80 -23.92
CA GLY A 112 -12.93 1.75 -22.48
C GLY A 112 -11.59 1.57 -21.78
N PHE A 113 -10.88 0.47 -22.07
CA PHE A 113 -9.61 0.19 -21.41
C PHE A 113 -8.50 1.15 -21.82
N ALA A 114 -8.42 1.58 -23.08
CA ALA A 114 -7.39 2.53 -23.50
C ALA A 114 -7.54 3.90 -22.82
N ALA A 115 -8.76 4.43 -22.68
CA ALA A 115 -9.02 5.67 -21.96
C ALA A 115 -8.70 5.52 -20.47
N ALA A 116 -9.20 4.46 -19.82
CA ALA A 116 -8.93 4.19 -18.41
C ALA A 116 -7.41 4.01 -18.14
N ASN A 117 -6.68 3.31 -19.01
CA ASN A 117 -5.23 3.16 -18.88
C ASN A 117 -4.48 4.48 -19.04
N LYS A 118 -4.93 5.37 -19.95
CA LYS A 118 -4.35 6.69 -20.12
C LYS A 118 -4.56 7.56 -18.88
N GLU A 119 -5.77 7.57 -18.34
CA GLU A 119 -6.10 8.30 -17.11
C GLU A 119 -5.33 7.76 -15.90
N LEU A 120 -5.28 6.43 -15.73
CA LEU A 120 -4.52 5.78 -14.67
C LEU A 120 -3.03 6.11 -14.75
N LYS A 121 -2.44 6.06 -15.95
CA LYS A 121 -1.02 6.41 -16.15
C LYS A 121 -0.74 7.86 -15.77
N ALA A 122 -1.61 8.80 -16.16
CA ALA A 122 -1.47 10.21 -15.82
C ALA A 122 -1.60 10.44 -14.30
N ALA A 123 -2.55 9.78 -13.64
CA ALA A 123 -2.75 9.87 -12.19
C ALA A 123 -1.53 9.32 -11.40
N ILE A 124 -0.96 8.20 -11.85
CA ILE A 124 0.26 7.63 -11.26
C ILE A 124 1.44 8.61 -11.42
N GLU A 125 1.63 9.16 -12.62
CA GLU A 125 2.72 10.10 -12.89
C GLU A 125 2.62 11.38 -12.02
N ASP A 126 1.42 11.94 -11.89
CA ASP A 126 1.17 13.12 -11.06
C ASP A 126 1.40 12.85 -9.57
N THR A 127 0.91 11.70 -9.09
CA THR A 127 1.09 11.27 -7.69
C THR A 127 2.58 11.07 -7.39
N MET A 128 3.32 10.40 -8.27
CA MET A 128 4.76 10.17 -8.10
C MET A 128 5.53 11.49 -8.10
N LYS A 129 5.24 12.41 -9.02
CA LYS A 129 5.88 13.74 -9.06
C LYS A 129 5.64 14.51 -7.76
N THR A 130 4.40 14.53 -7.30
CA THR A 130 4.03 15.24 -6.06
C THR A 130 4.72 14.64 -4.84
N HIS A 131 4.70 13.31 -4.70
CA HIS A 131 5.34 12.63 -3.58
C HIS A 131 6.86 12.84 -3.58
N MET A 132 7.53 12.69 -4.73
CA MET A 132 8.98 12.91 -4.83
C MET A 132 9.37 14.35 -4.51
N ALA A 133 8.57 15.34 -4.94
CA ALA A 133 8.83 16.74 -4.64
C ALA A 133 8.70 17.05 -3.14
N GLN A 134 7.73 16.44 -2.46
CA GLN A 134 7.54 16.57 -1.02
C GLN A 134 8.69 15.91 -0.24
N GLU A 135 9.06 14.69 -0.60
CA GLU A 135 10.16 13.96 0.04
C GLU A 135 11.48 14.70 -0.14
N LEU A 136 11.79 15.16 -1.36
CA LEU A 136 13.01 15.92 -1.63
C LEU A 136 13.07 17.22 -0.82
N ARG A 137 11.92 17.90 -0.63
CA ARG A 137 11.84 19.09 0.21
C ARG A 137 12.10 18.77 1.69
N ALA A 138 11.49 17.71 2.22
CA ALA A 138 11.68 17.27 3.60
C ALA A 138 13.15 16.88 3.85
N GLN A 139 13.74 16.08 2.97
CA GLN A 139 15.15 15.69 3.01
C GLN A 139 16.10 16.90 2.96
N TYR A 140 15.78 17.90 2.13
CA TYR A 140 16.56 19.14 2.06
C TYR A 140 16.48 19.97 3.36
N GLU A 141 15.29 20.09 3.95
CA GLU A 141 15.09 20.77 5.23
C GLU A 141 15.85 20.07 6.37
N GLU A 142 15.80 18.73 6.43
CA GLU A 142 16.57 17.94 7.39
C GLU A 142 18.08 18.15 7.20
N LEU A 143 18.57 18.07 5.96
CA LEU A 143 19.99 18.30 5.67
C LEU A 143 20.44 19.70 6.10
N MET A 144 19.61 20.72 5.87
CA MET A 144 19.90 22.09 6.30
C MET A 144 19.93 22.23 7.82
N ASN A 145 19.04 21.54 8.54
CA ASN A 145 19.04 21.49 10.01
C ASN A 145 20.30 20.79 10.54
N VAL A 146 20.69 19.66 9.96
CA VAL A 146 21.93 18.95 10.32
C VAL A 146 23.15 19.83 10.07
N LYS A 147 23.24 20.47 8.89
CA LYS A 147 24.32 21.40 8.55
C LYS A 147 24.44 22.53 9.57
N LYS A 148 23.32 23.13 9.98
CA LYS A 148 23.28 24.18 10.99
C LYS A 148 23.76 23.67 12.35
N SER A 149 23.29 22.50 12.78
CA SER A 149 23.72 21.86 14.03
C SER A 149 25.23 21.58 14.05
N VAL A 150 25.78 21.05 12.95
CA VAL A 150 27.22 20.81 12.81
C VAL A 150 28.00 22.11 12.85
N SER A 151 27.53 23.16 12.18
CA SER A 151 28.16 24.48 12.22
C SER A 151 28.17 25.08 13.63
N ASP A 152 27.05 25.00 14.35
CA ASP A 152 26.92 25.46 15.74
C ASP A 152 27.88 24.68 16.66
N CYS A 153 27.99 23.36 16.46
CA CYS A 153 28.94 22.50 17.20
C CYS A 153 30.39 22.91 16.93
N ILE A 154 30.76 23.10 15.66
CA ILE A 154 32.09 23.56 15.25
C ILE A 154 32.38 24.90 15.92
N LEU A 155 31.49 25.90 15.83
CA LEU A 155 31.71 27.19 16.49
C LEU A 155 31.89 27.07 18.02
N GLY A 156 31.20 26.14 18.67
CA GLY A 156 31.38 25.84 20.09
C GLY A 156 32.73 25.17 20.42
N VAL A 157 33.19 24.24 19.58
CA VAL A 157 34.45 23.50 19.75
C VAL A 157 35.68 24.36 19.43
N TYR A 158 35.57 25.27 18.45
CA TYR A 158 36.64 26.18 18.03
C TYR A 158 36.68 27.48 18.84
N ALA A 159 35.83 27.64 19.86
CA ALA A 159 35.97 28.74 20.80
C ALA A 159 37.38 28.69 21.43
N THR A 160 38.14 29.78 21.26
CA THR A 160 39.52 29.91 21.72
C THR A 160 39.68 29.37 23.14
N LYS A 161 40.53 28.35 23.30
CA LYS A 161 40.78 27.72 24.62
C LYS A 161 41.55 28.63 25.58
N GLU A 162 42.15 29.68 25.04
CA GLU A 162 43.01 30.62 25.75
C GLU A 162 42.69 32.06 25.32
N PHE A 163 42.70 32.94 26.30
CA PHE A 163 42.45 34.37 26.20
C PHE A 163 43.63 35.12 26.80
N HIS A 164 44.21 36.07 26.06
CA HIS A 164 45.31 36.91 26.53
C HIS A 164 44.87 38.35 26.70
N TRP A 165 45.37 38.99 27.76
CA TRP A 165 45.14 40.39 28.04
C TRP A 165 46.44 41.09 28.38
N TYR A 166 46.81 42.08 27.58
CA TYR A 166 47.89 43.02 27.88
C TYR A 166 47.31 44.21 28.64
N PHE A 167 47.34 44.12 29.97
CA PHE A 167 46.88 45.21 30.83
C PHE A 167 47.91 46.33 30.81
N LYS A 168 47.51 47.57 30.50
CA LYS A 168 48.33 48.80 30.59
C LYS A 168 47.86 49.67 31.75
N GLY A 169 48.74 50.44 32.37
CA GLY A 169 48.38 51.28 33.53
C GLY A 169 48.64 50.58 34.86
N TRP A 170 49.72 49.80 34.97
CA TRP A 170 50.09 49.09 36.19
C TRP A 170 50.40 50.04 37.35
N GLU A 171 51.17 51.09 37.10
CA GLU A 171 51.51 52.13 38.09
C GLU A 171 50.26 52.87 38.57
N ASP A 172 49.38 53.26 37.65
CA ASP A 172 48.11 53.91 37.97
C ASP A 172 47.21 53.01 38.81
N LEU A 173 47.19 51.70 38.51
CA LEU A 173 46.45 50.72 39.28
C LEU A 173 47.01 50.61 40.71
N LYS A 174 48.34 50.58 40.89
CA LYS A 174 48.98 50.55 42.21
C LYS A 174 48.73 51.82 43.01
N LYS A 175 48.87 52.99 42.37
CA LYS A 175 48.62 54.30 43.00
C LYS A 175 47.17 54.39 43.47
N SER A 176 46.23 54.07 42.58
CA SER A 176 44.80 54.03 42.89
C SER A 176 44.46 53.05 44.03
N ALA A 177 45.11 51.88 44.06
CA ALA A 177 44.93 50.91 45.13
C ALA A 177 45.52 51.38 46.48
N SER A 178 46.58 52.18 46.44
CA SER A 178 47.14 52.83 47.63
C SER A 178 46.18 53.86 48.22
N ASP A 179 45.58 54.70 47.37
CA ASP A 179 44.67 55.77 47.81
C ASP A 179 43.34 55.21 48.34
N LYS A 180 42.78 54.22 47.64
CA LYS A 180 41.43 53.68 47.93
C LYS A 180 41.47 52.38 48.74
N LYS A 181 42.65 51.95 49.22
CA LYS A 181 42.95 50.64 49.84
C LYS A 181 42.71 49.42 48.94
N ASN A 182 41.92 49.54 47.87
CA ASN A 182 41.78 48.55 46.83
C ASN A 182 41.41 49.20 45.49
N LYS A 183 41.83 48.58 44.39
CA LYS A 183 41.41 48.95 43.04
C LYS A 183 41.26 47.69 42.19
N THR A 184 40.28 47.71 41.28
CA THR A 184 39.91 46.58 40.44
C THR A 184 39.78 47.04 39.00
N ASN A 185 40.30 46.25 38.06
CA ASN A 185 40.13 46.40 36.61
C ASN A 185 39.70 45.07 35.98
N ASN A 186 38.95 45.15 34.89
CA ASN A 186 38.53 43.99 34.09
C ASN A 186 39.16 44.08 32.71
N SER A 187 39.50 42.93 32.14
CA SER A 187 39.78 42.82 30.72
C SER A 187 38.51 43.07 29.89
N PRO A 188 38.64 43.30 28.58
CA PRO A 188 37.54 43.09 27.65
C PRO A 188 36.92 41.70 27.81
N LEU A 189 35.64 41.60 27.47
CA LEU A 189 34.91 40.34 27.43
C LEU A 189 35.35 39.51 26.22
N GLN A 190 35.59 38.22 26.43
CA GLN A 190 35.99 37.28 25.39
C GLN A 190 35.27 35.95 25.58
N TYR A 191 34.88 35.32 24.48
CA TYR A 191 34.35 33.95 24.51
C TYR A 191 35.48 32.93 24.63
N VAL A 192 35.43 32.11 25.68
CA VAL A 192 36.37 31.01 25.93
C VAL A 192 35.56 29.74 26.19
N CYS A 193 35.76 28.70 25.36
CA CYS A 193 34.94 27.48 25.39
C CYS A 193 33.42 27.75 25.41
N GLY A 194 32.97 28.78 24.68
CA GLY A 194 31.56 29.18 24.60
C GLY A 194 31.08 30.14 25.70
N TYR A 195 31.79 30.25 26.83
CA TYR A 195 31.44 31.14 27.94
C TYR A 195 31.97 32.56 27.70
N ASN A 196 31.13 33.57 27.94
CA ASN A 196 31.53 34.98 27.88
C ASN A 196 32.25 35.38 29.18
N VAL A 197 33.56 35.57 29.15
CA VAL A 197 34.39 35.74 30.35
C VAL A 197 35.30 36.97 30.29
N CYS A 198 35.76 37.44 31.44
CA CYS A 198 36.88 38.38 31.54
C CYS A 198 37.84 38.00 32.66
N ILE A 199 39.08 38.50 32.55
CA ILE A 199 40.07 38.48 33.62
C ILE A 199 39.84 39.70 34.50
N ASN A 200 39.68 39.47 35.79
CA ASN A 200 39.58 40.50 36.80
C ASN A 200 40.90 40.61 37.57
N ILE A 201 41.55 41.77 37.50
CA ILE A 201 42.72 42.09 38.33
C ILE A 201 42.28 42.98 39.49
N LYS A 202 42.67 42.63 40.71
CA LYS A 202 42.44 43.43 41.91
C LYS A 202 43.73 43.60 42.70
N LEU A 203 44.10 44.84 42.99
CA LEU A 203 45.14 45.19 43.95
C LEU A 203 44.49 45.61 45.27
N THR A 204 45.01 45.09 46.38
CA THR A 204 44.56 45.47 47.73
C THR A 204 45.77 45.81 48.60
N LYS A 205 45.74 46.95 49.27
CA LYS A 205 46.79 47.37 50.20
C LYS A 205 46.38 47.02 51.64
N LYS A 206 47.18 46.20 52.31
CA LYS A 206 47.03 45.84 53.72
C LYS A 206 48.40 45.83 54.39
N GLU A 207 48.51 46.44 55.57
CA GLU A 207 49.71 46.33 56.42
C GLU A 207 51.03 46.63 55.69
N GLY A 208 51.03 47.68 54.84
CA GLY A 208 52.21 48.09 54.06
C GLY A 208 52.50 47.27 52.80
N GLN A 209 51.78 46.16 52.57
CA GLN A 209 51.94 45.30 51.39
C GLN A 209 50.77 45.46 50.41
N THR A 210 51.08 45.49 49.11
CA THR A 210 50.09 45.49 48.03
C THR A 210 49.98 44.09 47.44
N THR A 211 48.83 43.44 47.64
CA THR A 211 48.57 42.09 47.14
C THR A 211 47.83 42.14 45.81
N LEU A 212 48.30 41.33 44.86
CA LEU A 212 47.65 41.07 43.58
C LEU A 212 46.73 39.86 43.72
N ARG A 213 45.52 40.04 43.22
CA ARG A 213 44.52 38.99 43.05
C ARG A 213 44.03 38.99 41.61
N MET A 214 43.94 37.80 41.02
CA MET A 214 43.41 37.58 39.68
C MET A 214 42.30 36.55 39.73
N ASP A 215 41.18 36.82 39.07
CA ASP A 215 40.03 35.92 38.99
C ASP A 215 39.42 35.93 37.58
N MET A 216 38.69 34.86 37.26
CA MET A 216 37.79 34.83 36.12
C MET A 216 36.42 35.32 36.55
N ARG A 217 35.77 36.12 35.70
CA ARG A 217 34.35 36.43 35.83
C ARG A 217 33.60 35.97 34.60
N ILE A 218 32.42 35.40 34.83
CA ILE A 218 31.53 34.91 33.79
C ILE A 218 30.39 35.92 33.65
N HIS A 219 30.14 36.38 32.43
CA HIS A 219 29.12 37.36 32.08
C HIS A 219 28.04 36.72 31.20
N PRO A 220 26.83 37.31 31.14
CA PRO A 220 25.81 36.84 30.22
C PRO A 220 26.33 36.77 28.79
N GLY A 221 26.12 35.63 28.16
CA GLY A 221 26.53 35.34 26.79
C GLY A 221 25.36 34.88 25.94
N VAL A 222 25.49 35.03 24.62
CA VAL A 222 24.46 34.57 23.66
C VAL A 222 24.31 33.03 23.65
N ASN A 223 25.30 32.32 24.20
CA ASN A 223 25.37 30.87 24.21
C ASN A 223 24.88 30.25 25.54
N ASP A 224 24.49 31.04 26.54
CA ASP A 224 24.28 30.55 27.91
C ASP A 224 23.25 29.41 28.00
N SER A 225 22.21 29.43 27.17
CA SER A 225 21.18 28.37 27.14
C SER A 225 21.66 27.03 26.57
N LYS A 226 22.77 27.01 25.83
CA LYS A 226 23.37 25.83 25.20
C LYS A 226 24.55 25.27 26.02
N LEU A 227 24.97 25.95 27.09
CA LEU A 227 26.15 25.60 27.88
C LEU A 227 25.77 24.87 29.18
N GLU A 228 26.72 24.12 29.74
CA GLU A 228 26.55 23.46 31.03
C GLU A 228 26.61 24.48 32.17
N TRP A 229 25.67 24.36 33.11
CA TRP A 229 25.62 25.14 34.35
C TRP A 229 25.35 24.24 35.56
N PRO A 230 25.96 24.50 36.72
CA PRO A 230 27.00 25.52 36.96
C PRO A 230 28.30 25.23 36.20
N PHE A 231 29.10 26.26 35.96
CA PHE A 231 30.40 26.14 35.29
C PHE A 231 31.28 25.11 36.02
N SER A 232 31.59 24.01 35.33
CA SER A 232 32.19 22.79 35.89
C SER A 232 33.55 22.44 35.25
N LYS A 233 34.28 23.44 34.76
CA LYS A 233 35.55 23.28 34.04
C LYS A 233 36.76 23.70 34.88
N THR A 234 37.89 23.05 34.62
CA THR A 234 39.18 23.55 35.11
C THR A 234 39.59 24.76 34.30
N TYR A 235 40.02 25.83 34.97
CA TYR A 235 40.63 26.97 34.30
C TYR A 235 41.97 27.34 34.94
N THR A 236 42.87 27.89 34.13
CA THR A 236 44.18 28.38 34.52
C THR A 236 44.23 29.87 34.24
N LEU A 237 44.51 30.66 35.27
CA LEU A 237 44.89 32.06 35.12
C LEU A 237 46.40 32.17 35.25
N GLY A 238 47.04 33.07 34.51
CA GLY A 238 48.45 33.34 34.69
C GLY A 238 48.90 34.74 34.28
N VAL A 239 50.14 35.05 34.64
CA VAL A 239 50.94 36.12 34.02
C VAL A 239 52.15 35.51 33.31
N ILE A 240 52.51 36.08 32.16
CA ILE A 240 53.60 35.60 31.30
C ILE A 240 54.71 36.65 31.34
N HIS A 241 55.95 36.20 31.51
CA HIS A 241 57.09 37.11 31.48
C HIS A 241 57.30 37.63 30.04
N PRO A 242 57.43 38.96 29.84
CA PRO A 242 57.38 39.57 28.51
C PRO A 242 58.53 39.13 27.59
N LYS A 243 59.70 38.79 28.16
CA LYS A 243 60.88 38.33 27.42
C LYS A 243 61.07 36.82 27.40
N ASP A 244 60.43 36.11 28.32
CA ASP A 244 60.59 34.66 28.48
C ASP A 244 59.20 34.03 28.63
N LYS A 245 58.64 33.57 27.51
CA LYS A 245 57.27 33.02 27.49
C LYS A 245 57.14 31.69 28.26
N ALA A 246 58.26 31.04 28.62
CA ALA A 246 58.26 29.83 29.45
C ALA A 246 58.15 30.18 30.94
N LYS A 247 58.70 31.32 31.36
CA LYS A 247 58.55 31.84 32.72
C LYS A 247 57.13 32.40 32.92
N ARG A 248 56.29 31.63 33.61
CA ARG A 248 54.90 31.98 33.90
C ARG A 248 54.62 31.82 35.39
N LYS A 249 53.76 32.70 35.93
CA LYS A 249 53.16 32.51 37.26
C LYS A 249 51.70 32.17 37.06
N ILE A 250 51.31 30.95 37.43
CA ILE A 250 50.00 30.39 37.11
C ILE A 250 49.25 29.95 38.35
N HIS A 251 47.93 29.93 38.25
CA HIS A 251 47.05 29.30 39.20
C HIS A 251 45.93 28.59 38.47
N GLN A 252 45.85 27.29 38.71
CA GLN A 252 44.78 26.45 38.21
C GLN A 252 43.67 26.34 39.26
N THR A 253 42.42 26.34 38.82
CA THR A 253 41.25 26.17 39.66
C THR A 253 40.32 25.15 39.01
N ASP A 254 40.08 24.06 39.73
CA ASP A 254 39.05 23.08 39.41
C ASP A 254 37.72 23.54 40.02
N THR A 255 36.79 23.99 39.19
CA THR A 255 35.52 24.55 39.67
C THR A 255 34.49 23.49 40.04
N ARG A 256 34.70 22.22 39.70
CA ARG A 256 33.80 21.11 40.07
C ARG A 256 33.70 20.95 41.59
N LYS A 257 34.78 21.29 42.29
CA LYS A 257 34.88 21.29 43.77
C LYS A 257 34.08 22.42 44.43
N HIS A 258 33.49 23.32 43.64
CA HIS A 258 32.86 24.55 44.11
C HIS A 258 31.52 24.83 43.42
N SER A 259 30.83 23.80 42.92
CA SER A 259 29.59 23.93 42.14
C SER A 259 28.45 24.65 42.90
N ASP A 260 28.47 24.65 44.23
CA ASP A 260 27.56 25.39 45.11
C ASP A 260 27.72 26.92 45.02
N LYS A 261 28.85 27.41 44.50
CA LYS A 261 29.16 28.85 44.48
C LYS A 261 28.33 29.58 43.42
N LYS A 262 27.64 30.64 43.87
CA LYS A 262 26.90 31.57 43.00
C LYS A 262 27.75 32.14 41.86
N SER A 263 29.07 32.25 42.05
CA SER A 263 30.04 32.68 41.04
C SER A 263 30.10 31.82 39.78
N LEU A 264 29.65 30.57 39.85
CA LEU A 264 29.70 29.59 38.76
C LEU A 264 28.33 29.29 38.16
N GLN A 265 27.26 29.81 38.76
CA GLN A 265 25.91 29.62 38.24
C GLN A 265 25.71 30.43 36.96
N MET A 266 24.67 30.12 36.19
CA MET A 266 24.36 30.90 34.98
C MET A 266 24.24 32.39 35.33
N PRO A 267 25.04 33.28 34.71
CA PRO A 267 25.09 34.67 35.09
C PRO A 267 23.77 35.37 34.77
N LYS A 268 23.35 36.23 35.70
CA LYS A 268 22.26 37.18 35.48
C LYS A 268 22.85 38.53 35.05
N GLN A 269 22.01 39.56 34.95
CA GLN A 269 22.43 40.91 34.59
C GLN A 269 23.63 41.38 35.43
N GLY A 270 24.70 41.85 34.77
CA GLY A 270 25.92 42.38 35.41
C GLY A 270 27.07 41.37 35.60
N GLY A 271 26.85 40.08 35.34
CA GLY A 271 27.87 39.04 35.48
C GLY A 271 28.07 38.54 36.91
N ASN A 272 28.80 37.43 37.03
CA ASN A 272 29.03 36.77 38.31
C ASN A 272 30.13 37.44 39.14
N LEU A 273 30.04 37.28 40.45
CA LEU A 273 31.12 37.61 41.37
C LEU A 273 32.30 36.65 41.15
N ALA A 274 33.53 37.11 41.38
CA ALA A 274 34.72 36.29 41.31
C ALA A 274 34.70 35.14 42.36
N LEU A 275 35.12 33.93 41.95
CA LEU A 275 35.12 32.70 42.77
C LEU A 275 36.12 32.74 43.95
N ARG A 276 37.32 33.28 43.68
CA ARG A 276 38.46 33.56 44.57
C ARG A 276 38.14 34.27 45.90
N LYS A 277 38.90 34.04 46.98
CA LYS A 277 39.18 35.10 48.00
C LYS A 277 40.67 35.26 48.32
N THR A 278 41.53 34.45 47.74
CA THR A 278 42.94 34.30 48.11
C THR A 278 43.85 35.12 47.21
N ASN A 279 44.83 35.76 47.83
CA ASN A 279 45.86 36.55 47.15
C ASN A 279 46.77 35.63 46.34
N TRP A 280 47.23 36.14 45.20
CA TRP A 280 48.00 35.39 44.21
C TRP A 280 49.51 35.62 44.35
N SER A 281 49.90 36.89 44.47
CA SER A 281 51.27 37.36 44.63
C SER A 281 51.23 38.76 45.23
N THR A 282 52.39 39.34 45.53
CA THR A 282 52.50 40.76 45.86
C THR A 282 52.93 41.55 44.62
N ALA A 283 52.58 42.84 44.56
CA ALA A 283 53.01 43.71 43.46
C ALA A 283 54.54 43.73 43.33
N ASN A 284 55.26 43.86 44.45
CA ASN A 284 56.72 43.87 44.49
C ASN A 284 57.34 42.58 43.92
N VAL A 285 56.71 41.42 44.14
CA VAL A 285 57.21 40.15 43.57
C VAL A 285 56.97 40.10 42.06
N ILE A 286 55.80 40.54 41.59
CA ILE A 286 55.50 40.58 40.14
C ILE A 286 56.49 41.50 39.41
N GLU A 287 56.82 42.64 39.99
CA GLU A 287 57.80 43.59 39.46
C GLU A 287 59.23 43.07 39.57
N GLY A 288 59.64 42.62 40.75
CA GLY A 288 60.99 42.13 41.02
C GLY A 288 61.35 40.89 40.19
N GLU A 289 60.36 40.07 39.83
CA GLU A 289 60.54 38.92 38.94
C GLU A 289 60.51 39.30 37.44
N GLY A 290 60.25 40.57 37.11
CA GLY A 290 60.29 41.11 35.73
C GLY A 290 59.02 40.91 34.91
N PHE A 291 57.88 40.56 35.53
CA PHE A 291 56.63 40.35 34.80
C PHE A 291 55.96 41.64 34.31
N VAL A 292 56.30 42.78 34.90
CA VAL A 292 55.87 44.11 34.45
C VAL A 292 56.93 44.67 33.51
N ASN A 293 56.54 45.09 32.31
CA ASN A 293 57.41 45.78 31.36
C ASN A 293 56.64 46.92 30.71
N ASP A 294 57.24 48.11 30.67
CA ASP A 294 56.65 49.32 30.10
C ASP A 294 55.23 49.61 30.62
N ASP A 295 55.05 49.56 31.94
CA ASP A 295 53.77 49.77 32.63
C ASP A 295 52.65 48.78 32.21
N ALA A 296 53.04 47.64 31.63
CA ALA A 296 52.13 46.61 31.17
C ALA A 296 52.36 45.24 31.83
N LEU A 297 51.26 44.50 32.00
CA LEU A 297 51.24 43.14 32.53
C LEU A 297 50.51 42.22 31.53
N HIS A 298 51.18 41.15 31.09
CA HIS A 298 50.59 40.14 30.19
C HIS A 298 49.91 39.04 30.99
N CYS A 299 48.58 39.08 31.03
CA CYS A 299 47.73 38.09 31.67
C CYS A 299 47.18 37.10 30.65
N PHE A 300 46.84 35.88 31.11
CA PHE A 300 46.09 34.93 30.32
C PHE A 300 45.09 34.14 31.16
N LEU A 301 44.07 33.63 30.49
CA LEU A 301 43.06 32.71 30.99
C LEU A 301 42.95 31.55 30.00
N GLN A 302 43.07 30.32 30.48
CA GLN A 302 42.88 29.11 29.70
C GLN A 302 41.80 28.25 30.35
N VAL A 303 40.91 27.67 29.56
CA VAL A 303 39.87 26.76 30.06
C VAL A 303 40.03 25.40 29.37
N GLU A 304 39.95 24.33 30.16
CA GLU A 304 40.01 22.97 29.61
C GLU A 304 38.71 22.66 28.83
N PRO A 305 38.81 22.29 27.53
CA PRO A 305 37.64 21.88 26.76
C PRO A 305 37.10 20.53 27.28
N TYR A 306 35.84 20.22 26.99
CA TYR A 306 35.39 18.84 27.15
C TYR A 306 36.17 17.95 26.16
N CYS A 307 36.69 16.81 26.62
CA CYS A 307 36.82 15.67 25.72
C CYS A 307 35.38 15.26 25.36
N CYS A 308 34.89 15.72 24.21
CA CYS A 308 33.74 15.08 23.60
C CYS A 308 34.20 13.67 23.20
N PHE A 309 34.09 12.71 24.11
CA PHE A 309 33.91 11.33 23.70
C PHE A 309 32.63 11.34 22.87
N PHE A 310 32.77 11.19 21.56
CA PHE A 310 31.64 10.87 20.70
C PHE A 310 31.09 9.55 21.24
N SER A 311 29.99 9.64 21.99
CA SER A 311 29.20 8.51 22.42
C SER A 311 28.73 7.79 21.16
N ASP A 312 29.08 6.51 21.07
CA ASP A 312 28.72 5.54 20.05
C ASP A 312 27.19 5.39 19.89
N ARG A 313 26.53 6.37 19.27
CA ARG A 313 25.14 6.28 18.81
C ARG A 313 24.96 6.84 17.40
N LEU A 314 25.90 6.53 16.53
CA LEU A 314 25.67 6.50 15.08
C LEU A 314 26.10 5.12 14.57
N ILE A 315 25.30 4.12 14.91
CA ILE A 315 25.19 2.91 14.10
C ILE A 315 23.71 2.79 13.77
N ILE A 316 23.42 3.07 12.49
CA ILE A 316 22.18 2.69 11.80
C ILE A 316 22.20 1.17 11.63
#